data_AF-K9BKX9-F1
#
_entry.id   AF-K9BKX9-F1
#
_cell.length_a   1.000
_cell.length_b   1.000
_cell.length_c   1.000
_cell.angle_alpha   90.00
_cell.angle_beta   90.00
_cell.angle_gamma   90.00
#
_symmetry.space_group_name_H-M   'P 1'
#
loop_
_entity.id
_entity.type
_entity.pdbx_description
1 polymer ?
#
loop_
_entity_poly.entity_id
_entity_poly.type
_entity_poly.pdbx_seq_one_letter_code
_entity_poly.pdbx_strand_id
1 'polypeptide(L)' 'MEKVVEEGDSSLVFNEERISQKGGEKVKKAGYWSTPAQPDTRLYFTQGAILPVLPEADWGEVYWYWDGDE' A
#
# COMPACT_ATOMS: atom_id res chain seq x y z
N MET A 1 4.55 -31.53 -24.14
CA MET A 1 5.26 -30.97 -22.97
C MET A 1 4.67 -29.59 -22.79
N GLU A 2 3.61 -29.45 -22.02
CA GLU A 2 2.90 -28.17 -21.92
C GLU A 2 2.80 -27.83 -20.44
N LYS A 3 3.68 -26.92 -20.02
CA LYS A 3 3.56 -26.13 -18.81
C LYS A 3 3.62 -24.68 -19.24
N VAL A 4 2.48 -24.00 -19.21
CA VAL A 4 2.42 -22.56 -19.00
C VAL A 4 1.31 -22.36 -17.98
N VAL A 5 1.70 -22.37 -16.71
CA VAL A 5 0.91 -21.80 -15.62
C VAL A 5 1.72 -20.59 -15.19
N GLU A 6 1.31 -19.41 -15.63
CA GLU A 6 1.63 -18.16 -14.96
C GLU A 6 0.31 -17.40 -14.86
N GLU A 7 -0.34 -17.65 -13.73
CA GLU A 7 -1.53 -17.00 -13.21
C GLU A 7 -1.23 -15.52 -12.93
N GLY A 8 -2.25 -14.67 -13.06
CA GLY A 8 -2.19 -13.31 -12.56
C GLY A 8 -2.78 -12.31 -13.53
N ASP A 9 -4.11 -12.21 -13.47
CA ASP A 9 -4.93 -11.22 -14.14
C ASP A 9 -4.22 -9.85 -14.19
N SER A 10 -4.02 -9.36 -15.40
CA SER A 10 -3.45 -8.04 -15.66
C SER A 10 -4.49 -6.96 -15.32
N SER A 11 -5.04 -6.97 -14.11
CA SER A 11 -5.89 -5.90 -13.57
C SER A 11 -5.03 -4.68 -13.23
N LEU A 12 -4.30 -4.17 -14.22
CA LEU A 12 -3.79 -2.81 -14.22
C LEU A 12 -4.96 -1.85 -14.53
N VAL A 13 -6.08 -2.01 -13.82
CA VAL A 13 -7.07 -0.94 -13.64
C VAL A 13 -6.48 0.08 -12.68
N PHE A 14 -5.39 0.71 -13.12
CA PHE A 14 -4.80 1.87 -12.45
C PHE A 14 -5.59 3.11 -12.83
N ASN A 15 -6.68 3.45 -12.13
CA ASN A 15 -7.02 4.88 -12.04
C ASN A 15 -7.96 5.34 -10.93
N GLU A 16 -8.15 4.63 -9.81
CA GLU A 16 -8.89 5.26 -8.70
C GLU A 16 -7.93 5.79 -7.65
N GLU A 17 -7.43 6.99 -7.95
CA GLU A 17 -6.68 7.89 -7.06
C GLU A 17 -5.53 7.20 -6.32
N ARG A 18 -4.33 7.17 -6.93
CA ARG A 18 -3.09 6.78 -6.24
C ARG A 18 -2.77 7.77 -5.13
N ILE A 19 -3.40 7.60 -3.98
CA ILE A 19 -3.15 8.41 -2.79
C ILE A 19 -1.89 7.82 -2.15
N SER A 20 -0.86 8.65 -2.02
CA SER A 20 0.31 8.33 -1.21
C SER A 20 0.42 9.30 -0.04
N GLN A 21 0.93 8.80 1.08
CA GLN A 21 1.13 9.58 2.30
C GLN A 21 2.38 9.11 3.03
N LYS A 22 3.07 10.04 3.67
CA LYS A 22 4.26 9.71 4.46
C LYS A 22 3.84 9.10 5.80
N GLY A 23 4.61 8.14 6.28
CA GLY A 23 4.52 7.62 7.65
C GLY A 23 4.58 8.78 8.65
N GLY A 24 3.68 8.73 9.64
CA GLY A 24 3.47 9.80 10.62
C GLY A 24 2.41 10.82 10.22
N GLU A 25 1.90 10.80 8.98
CA GLU A 25 0.78 11.66 8.58
C GLU A 25 -0.58 11.07 8.96
N LYS A 26 -1.58 11.95 9.09
CA LYS A 26 -2.99 11.56 9.26
C LYS A 26 -3.54 11.02 7.95
N VAL A 27 -4.08 9.82 7.99
CA VAL A 27 -4.75 9.13 6.89
C VAL A 27 -5.90 9.99 6.36
N LYS A 28 -5.82 10.35 5.07
CA LYS A 28 -6.83 11.17 4.38
C LYS A 28 -8.05 10.34 3.98
N LYS A 29 -7.83 9.07 3.65
CA LYS A 29 -8.87 8.15 3.17
C LYS A 29 -8.77 6.83 3.91
N ALA A 30 -9.88 6.38 4.49
CA ALA A 30 -9.94 5.05 5.09
C ALA A 30 -9.75 3.97 4.02
N GLY A 31 -9.15 2.84 4.39
CA GLY A 31 -8.93 1.71 3.50
C GLY A 31 -7.65 0.97 3.82
N TYR A 32 -7.31 -0.01 2.98
CA TYR A 32 -6.03 -0.67 2.96
C TYR A 32 -4.94 0.23 2.38
N TRP A 33 -3.81 0.21 3.05
CA TRP A 33 -2.61 0.86 2.60
C TRP A 33 -1.47 -0.15 2.59
N SER A 34 -0.65 -0.09 1.56
CA SER A 34 0.55 -0.89 1.38
C SER A 34 1.77 0.01 1.42
N THR A 35 2.92 -0.53 1.79
CA THR A 35 4.18 0.21 1.72
C THR A 35 5.30 -0.70 1.23
N PRO A 36 6.18 -0.22 0.33
CA PRO A 36 7.32 -1.01 -0.11
C PRO A 36 8.25 -1.35 1.07
N ALA A 37 8.20 -0.60 2.18
CA ALA A 37 8.99 -0.86 3.38
C ALA A 37 8.58 -2.15 4.10
N GLN A 38 7.38 -2.66 3.85
CA GLN A 38 6.90 -3.96 4.29
C GLN A 38 6.27 -4.67 3.09
N PRO A 39 7.10 -5.32 2.24
CA PRO A 39 6.56 -6.13 1.16
C PRO A 39 5.61 -7.19 1.73
N ASP A 40 4.59 -7.55 0.93
CA ASP A 40 3.55 -8.53 1.30
C ASP A 40 2.64 -8.13 2.48
N THR A 41 2.75 -6.89 2.95
CA THR A 41 1.89 -6.37 4.03
C THR A 41 1.01 -5.24 3.52
N ARG A 42 -0.30 -5.39 3.74
CA ARG A 42 -1.28 -4.31 3.63
C ARG A 42 -2.01 -4.16 4.97
N LEU A 43 -2.21 -2.92 5.41
CA LEU A 43 -2.86 -2.61 6.67
C LEU A 43 -4.06 -1.71 6.41
N TYR A 44 -5.17 -2.01 7.06
CA TYR A 44 -6.35 -1.14 7.01
C TYR A 44 -6.18 0.00 8.01
N PHE A 45 -6.39 1.23 7.53
CA PHE A 45 -6.38 2.42 8.37
C PHE A 45 -7.68 3.20 8.20
N THR A 46 -8.17 3.79 9.29
CA THR A 46 -9.33 4.67 9.29
C THR A 46 -8.93 6.11 9.00
N GLN A 47 -9.85 6.91 8.46
CA GLN A 47 -9.60 8.35 8.25
C GLN A 47 -9.22 9.02 9.57
N GLY A 48 -8.17 9.85 9.53
CA GLY A 48 -7.61 10.54 10.70
C GLY A 48 -6.66 9.71 11.57
N ALA A 49 -6.52 8.40 11.34
CA ALA A 49 -5.49 7.58 11.97
C ALA A 49 -4.09 8.06 11.55
N ILE A 50 -3.07 7.78 12.36
CA ILE A 50 -1.69 8.11 12.00
C ILE A 50 -1.06 6.91 11.30
N LEU A 51 -0.52 7.11 10.11
CA LEU A 51 0.25 6.08 9.42
C LEU A 51 1.50 5.76 10.23
N PRO A 52 1.86 4.48 10.42
CA PRO A 52 3.05 4.13 11.18
C PRO A 52 4.30 4.56 10.41
N VAL A 53 5.23 5.15 11.16
CA VAL A 53 6.61 5.34 10.71
C VAL A 53 7.32 4.01 10.94
N LEU A 54 7.93 3.45 9.91
CA LEU A 54 8.73 2.23 10.04
C LEU A 54 10.20 2.65 10.08
N PRO A 55 10.82 2.74 11.27
CA PRO A 55 12.20 3.18 11.41
C PRO A 55 13.21 2.13 10.91
N GLU A 56 12.76 0.89 10.71
CA GLU A 56 13.57 -0.23 10.19
C GLU A 56 13.81 -0.14 8.68
N ALA A 57 13.16 0.79 7.97
CA ALA A 57 13.52 1.08 6.60
C ALA A 57 14.86 1.84 6.58
N ASP A 58 15.95 1.14 6.24
CA ASP A 58 17.32 1.67 6.02
C ASP A 58 17.42 2.84 5.01
N TRP A 59 16.29 3.21 4.41
CA TRP A 59 16.13 4.11 3.27
C TRP A 59 15.43 5.42 3.66
N GLY A 60 15.16 5.62 4.96
CA GLY A 60 14.68 6.87 5.52
C GLY A 60 13.16 6.90 5.71
N GLU A 61 12.49 7.85 5.05
CA GLU A 61 11.06 8.09 5.25
C GLU A 61 10.20 7.06 4.52
N VAL A 62 9.30 6.40 5.25
CA VAL A 62 8.36 5.46 4.67
C VAL A 62 7.17 6.17 4.06
N TYR A 63 6.77 5.74 2.87
CA TYR A 63 5.53 6.15 2.21
C TYR A 63 4.55 4.99 2.13
N TRP A 64 3.30 5.27 2.45
CA TRP A 64 2.17 4.38 2.33
C TRP A 64 1.36 4.77 1.10
N TYR A 65 0.85 3.76 0.40
CA TYR A 65 0.05 3.89 -0.82
C TYR A 65 -1.31 3.27 -0.54
N TRP A 66 -2.38 4.03 -0.81
CA TRP A 66 -3.74 3.52 -0.66
C TRP A 66 -4.00 2.48 -1.76
N ASP A 67 -4.50 1.33 -1.33
CA ASP A 67 -4.66 0.11 -2.15
C ASP A 67 -6.15 -0.20 -2.45
N GLY A 68 -7.08 0.45 -1.75
CA GLY A 68 -8.52 0.16 -1.81
C GLY A 68 -9.14 0.14 -0.42
N ASP A 69 -10.46 0.01 -0.28
CA ASP A 69 -11.10 -0.27 1.03
C ASP A 69 -11.75 -1.66 1.11
N GLU A 70 -11.60 -2.47 0.05
CA GLU A 70 -12.27 -3.76 -0.18
C GLU A 70 -11.44 -4.99 0.21
#